data_AF-A0A7V1EEE2-F1
#
_entry.id   AF-A0A7V1EEE2-F1
#
_cell.length_a   1.000
_cell.length_b   1.000
_cell.length_c   1.000
_cell.angle_alpha   90.00
_cell.angle_beta   90.00
_cell.angle_gamma   90.00
#
_symmetry.space_group_name_H-M   'P 1'
#
loop_
_entity.id
_entity.type
_entity.pdbx_description
1 polymer ?
#
loop_
_entity_poly.entity_id
_entity_poly.type
_entity_poly.pdbx_seq_one_letter_code
_entity_poly.pdbx_strand_id
1 'polypeptide(L)'
;MEQVVSVEIRRIKNYVNGEWVEADNNGYLDVENPSTGEVISQVPLSTISETERTLKAAHEAFKSWRNTPVAHRVSYLFKLETEAGMIGINTGIPAPVAYLPFGGMKASLFADIKAQGKEAVNFFTEARIVTERYREES
;
A
#
# COMPACT_ATOMS: atom_id res chain seq x y z
N MET A 1 18.10 -9.60 -33.59
CA MET A 1 18.09 -10.47 -32.40
C MET A 1 17.20 -9.80 -31.38
N GLU A 2 15.94 -10.21 -31.30
CA GLU A 2 15.05 -9.77 -30.24
C GLU A 2 15.54 -10.35 -28.92
N GLN A 3 15.78 -9.48 -27.93
CA GLN A 3 15.96 -9.90 -26.56
C GLN A 3 14.61 -10.44 -26.07
N VAL A 4 14.51 -11.76 -25.90
CA VAL A 4 13.40 -12.36 -25.16
C VAL A 4 13.56 -11.92 -23.71
N VAL A 5 12.82 -10.88 -23.32
CA VAL A 5 12.73 -10.47 -21.92
C VAL A 5 11.98 -11.58 -21.19
N SER A 6 12.68 -12.38 -20.38
CA SER A 6 12.04 -13.33 -19.49
C SER A 6 11.19 -12.56 -18.48
N VAL A 7 9.87 -12.57 -18.66
CA VAL A 7 8.94 -11.94 -17.71
C VAL A 7 8.88 -12.83 -16.48
N GLU A 8 9.34 -12.32 -15.34
CA GLU A 8 9.17 -12.98 -14.05
C GLU A 8 7.69 -12.95 -13.67
N ILE A 9 7.03 -14.11 -13.68
CA ILE A 9 5.60 -14.21 -13.36
C ILE A 9 5.39 -13.99 -11.87
N ARG A 10 4.83 -12.83 -11.52
CA ARG A 10 4.58 -12.46 -10.13
C ARG A 10 3.44 -13.30 -9.55
N ARG A 11 3.69 -13.90 -8.38
CA ARG A 11 2.66 -14.53 -7.55
C ARG A 11 2.01 -13.50 -6.63
N ILE A 12 0.69 -13.45 -6.67
CA ILE A 12 -0.11 -12.58 -5.83
C ILE A 12 -0.25 -13.22 -4.44
N LYS A 13 -0.21 -12.38 -3.40
CA LYS A 13 -0.40 -12.80 -2.01
C LYS A 13 -1.83 -12.51 -1.56
N ASN A 14 -2.27 -13.18 -0.51
CA ASN A 14 -3.54 -12.83 0.13
C ASN A 14 -3.35 -11.65 1.09
N TYR A 15 -4.37 -10.80 1.24
CA TYR A 15 -4.34 -9.68 2.19
C TYR A 15 -5.28 -9.96 3.35
N VAL A 16 -4.73 -10.34 4.50
CA VAL A 16 -5.49 -10.81 5.66
C VAL A 16 -5.03 -10.03 6.89
N ASN A 17 -5.98 -9.50 7.65
CA ASN A 17 -5.72 -8.77 8.90
C ASN A 17 -4.70 -7.60 8.78
N GLY A 18 -4.68 -6.92 7.63
CA GLY A 18 -3.79 -5.79 7.41
C GLY A 18 -2.40 -6.14 6.87
N GLU A 19 -2.13 -7.42 6.58
CA GLU A 19 -0.84 -7.89 6.10
C GLU A 19 -0.95 -8.70 4.82
N TRP A 20 0.10 -8.67 4.00
CA TRP A 20 0.24 -9.54 2.84
C TRP A 20 0.84 -10.89 3.28
N VAL A 21 0.06 -11.96 3.14
CA VAL A 21 0.38 -13.31 3.61
C VAL A 21 0.55 -14.24 2.41
N GLU A 22 1.57 -15.09 2.45
CA GLU A 22 1.72 -16.17 1.47
C GLU A 22 0.55 -17.15 1.59
N ALA A 23 -0.03 -17.53 0.47
CA ALA A 23 -1.17 -18.44 0.47
C ALA A 23 -0.70 -19.88 0.70
N ASP A 24 -1.39 -20.60 1.59
CA ASP A 24 -1.17 -22.04 1.79
C ASP A 24 -1.48 -22.84 0.50
N ASN A 25 -2.33 -22.26 -0.36
CA ASN A 25 -2.70 -22.57 -1.74
C ASN A 25 -2.96 -24.04 -2.15
N ASN A 26 -3.98 -24.25 -2.97
CA ASN A 26 -4.24 -25.50 -3.70
C ASN A 26 -3.76 -25.41 -5.17
N GLY A 27 -2.68 -24.65 -5.41
CA GLY A 27 -2.22 -24.27 -6.74
C GLY A 27 -2.49 -22.80 -7.07
N TYR A 28 -2.20 -22.45 -8.32
CA TYR A 28 -2.31 -21.09 -8.84
C TYR A 28 -3.17 -21.08 -10.10
N LEU A 29 -3.88 -19.98 -10.31
CA LEU A 29 -4.57 -19.67 -11.55
C LEU A 29 -3.79 -18.58 -12.28
N ASP A 30 -3.48 -18.84 -13.55
CA ASP A 30 -2.83 -17.87 -14.41
C ASP A 30 -3.79 -16.72 -14.72
N VAL A 31 -3.30 -15.50 -14.53
CA VAL A 31 -3.97 -14.27 -14.96
C VAL A 31 -3.34 -13.91 -16.30
N GLU A 32 -4.14 -13.89 -17.34
CA GLU A 32 -3.69 -13.65 -18.71
C GLU A 32 -4.08 -12.24 -19.17
N ASN A 33 -3.29 -11.69 -20.09
CA ASN A 33 -3.69 -10.53 -20.85
C ASN A 33 -4.77 -10.92 -21.89
N PRO A 34 -6.00 -10.38 -21.83
CA PRO A 34 -7.09 -10.78 -22.73
C PRO A 34 -6.82 -10.46 -24.21
N SER A 35 -5.85 -9.60 -24.51
CA SER A 35 -5.48 -9.23 -25.89
C SER A 35 -4.32 -10.04 -26.47
N THR A 36 -3.48 -10.68 -25.64
CA THR A 36 -2.29 -11.41 -26.10
C THR A 36 -2.24 -12.87 -25.68
N GLY A 37 -3.00 -13.27 -24.65
CA GLY A 37 -2.95 -14.62 -24.06
C GLY A 37 -1.69 -14.87 -23.21
N GLU A 38 -0.83 -13.87 -23.03
CA GLU A 38 0.36 -14.01 -22.20
C GLU A 38 -0.01 -13.97 -20.71
N VAL A 39 0.62 -14.83 -19.91
CA VAL A 39 0.46 -14.83 -18.46
C VAL A 39 1.15 -13.60 -17.87
N ILE A 40 0.39 -12.77 -17.15
CA ILE A 40 0.87 -11.55 -16.51
C ILE A 40 1.10 -11.72 -15.00
N SER A 41 0.38 -12.65 -14.35
CA SER A 41 0.57 -12.96 -12.94
C SER A 41 -0.11 -14.28 -12.57
N GLN A 42 0.12 -14.76 -11.36
CA GLN A 42 -0.52 -15.96 -10.80
C GLN A 42 -1.26 -15.63 -9.52
N VAL A 43 -2.56 -15.94 -9.46
CA VAL A 43 -3.38 -15.78 -8.25
C VAL A 43 -3.49 -17.11 -7.51
N PRO A 44 -3.27 -17.15 -6.18
CA PRO A 44 -3.34 -18.41 -5.44
C PRO A 44 -4.79 -18.87 -5.29
N LEU A 45 -5.01 -20.17 -5.45
CA LEU A 45 -6.27 -20.82 -5.11
C LEU A 45 -6.29 -21.08 -3.60
N SER A 46 -6.90 -20.16 -2.85
CA SER A 46 -6.90 -20.20 -1.38
C SER A 46 -7.61 -21.43 -0.83
N THR A 47 -7.11 -21.96 0.29
CA THR A 47 -7.68 -23.16 0.92
C THR A 47 -8.89 -22.83 1.80
N ILE A 48 -9.66 -23.86 2.17
CA ILE A 48 -10.77 -23.71 3.13
C ILE A 48 -10.24 -23.21 4.47
N SER A 49 -9.15 -23.81 4.98
CA SER A 49 -8.51 -23.41 6.24
C SER A 49 -8.10 -21.93 6.25
N GLU A 50 -7.51 -21.45 5.15
CA GLU A 50 -7.13 -20.04 5.00
C GLU A 50 -8.35 -19.10 4.97
N THR A 51 -9.42 -19.52 4.31
CA THR A 51 -10.69 -18.79 4.27
C THR A 51 -11.29 -18.69 5.67
N GLU A 52 -11.29 -19.78 6.44
CA GLU A 52 -11.76 -19.80 7.83
C GLU A 52 -10.95 -18.88 8.73
N ARG A 53 -9.60 -18.87 8.60
CA ARG A 53 -8.73 -17.93 9.32
C ARG A 53 -9.06 -16.48 8.98
N THR A 54 -9.30 -16.20 7.70
CA THR A 54 -9.67 -14.85 7.20
C THR A 54 -11.02 -14.40 7.72
N LEU A 55 -12.02 -15.28 7.69
CA LEU A 55 -13.36 -15.02 8.23
C LEU A 55 -13.30 -14.73 9.73
N LYS A 56 -12.51 -15.50 10.49
CA LYS A 56 -12.30 -15.25 11.92
C LYS A 56 -11.69 -13.87 12.16
N ALA A 57 -10.64 -13.50 11.42
CA ALA A 57 -10.01 -12.19 11.54
C ALA A 57 -10.98 -11.05 11.21
N ALA A 58 -11.76 -11.18 10.12
CA ALA A 58 -12.79 -10.21 9.75
C ALA A 58 -13.88 -10.08 10.81
N HIS A 59 -14.33 -11.20 11.40
CA HIS A 59 -15.31 -11.21 12.48
C HIS A 59 -14.79 -10.52 13.74
N GLU A 60 -13.55 -10.76 14.13
CA GLU A 60 -12.94 -10.06 15.28
C GLU A 60 -12.79 -8.56 15.01
N ALA A 61 -12.32 -8.15 13.83
CA ALA A 61 -12.21 -6.75 13.44
C ALA A 61 -13.58 -6.05 13.41
N PHE A 62 -14.64 -6.74 13.01
CA PHE A 62 -15.99 -6.18 12.98
C PHE A 62 -16.48 -5.72 14.37
N LYS A 63 -16.11 -6.43 15.44
CA LYS A 63 -16.53 -6.10 16.82
C LYS A 63 -16.10 -4.70 17.24
N SER A 64 -14.90 -4.27 16.86
CA SER A 64 -14.42 -2.91 17.12
C SER A 64 -14.92 -1.92 16.07
N TRP A 65 -14.85 -2.29 14.78
CA TRP A 65 -15.21 -1.41 13.66
C TRP A 65 -16.67 -0.94 13.67
N ARG A 66 -17.60 -1.80 14.10
CA ARG A 66 -19.03 -1.42 14.20
C ARG A 66 -19.28 -0.28 15.18
N ASN A 67 -18.43 -0.15 16.19
CA ASN A 67 -18.51 0.90 17.22
C ASN A 67 -17.76 2.18 16.82
N THR A 68 -17.02 2.18 15.71
CA THR A 68 -16.37 3.38 15.17
C THR A 68 -17.45 4.40 14.77
N PRO A 69 -17.38 5.66 15.25
CA PRO A 69 -18.34 6.70 14.91
C PRO A 69 -18.48 6.90 13.39
N VAL A 70 -19.69 7.22 12.93
CA VAL A 70 -19.98 7.42 11.50
C VAL A 70 -19.05 8.45 10.87
N ALA A 71 -18.81 9.57 11.55
CA ALA A 71 -17.90 10.61 11.08
C ALA A 71 -16.46 10.08 10.83
N HIS A 72 -15.98 9.18 11.68
CA HIS A 72 -14.66 8.56 11.51
C HIS A 72 -14.67 7.60 10.32
N ARG A 73 -15.71 6.76 10.16
CA ARG A 73 -15.81 5.83 9.02
C ARG A 73 -15.86 6.57 7.69
N VAL A 74 -16.66 7.63 7.60
CA VAL A 74 -16.76 8.48 6.41
C VAL A 74 -15.42 9.16 6.10
N SER A 75 -14.64 9.53 7.13
CA SER A 75 -13.32 10.13 6.89
C SER A 75 -12.37 9.23 6.10
N TYR A 76 -12.40 7.91 6.31
CA TYR A 76 -11.58 6.98 5.54
C TYR A 76 -12.04 6.88 4.09
N LEU A 77 -13.36 6.82 3.86
CA LEU A 77 -13.93 6.82 2.51
C LEU A 77 -13.59 8.10 1.75
N PHE A 78 -13.73 9.25 2.41
CA PHE A 78 -13.42 10.55 1.82
C PHE A 78 -11.93 10.67 1.44
N LYS A 79 -11.01 10.13 2.26
CA LYS A 79 -9.58 10.07 1.94
C LYS A 79 -9.27 9.22 0.69
N LEU A 80 -10.02 8.14 0.48
CA LEU A 80 -9.81 7.24 -0.66
C LEU A 80 -10.39 7.79 -1.96
N GLU A 81 -11.56 8.43 -1.88
CA GLU A 81 -12.27 8.95 -3.06
C GLU A 81 -11.70 10.29 -3.56
N THR A 82 -11.22 11.14 -2.64
CA THR A 82 -10.94 12.53 -2.99
C THR A 82 -9.63 12.67 -3.78
N GLU A 83 -9.76 13.15 -5.00
CA GLU A 83 -8.65 13.48 -5.89
C GLU A 83 -8.11 14.91 -5.67
N ALA A 84 -7.66 15.21 -4.44
CA ALA A 84 -7.06 16.50 -4.11
C ALA A 84 -5.66 16.33 -3.52
N GLY A 85 -4.74 17.21 -3.92
CA GLY A 85 -3.37 17.13 -3.42
C GLY A 85 -3.18 17.61 -1.97
N MET A 86 -4.24 18.18 -1.37
CA MET A 86 -4.37 18.43 0.06
C MET A 86 -5.84 18.33 0.48
N ILE A 87 -6.11 17.63 1.60
CA ILE A 87 -7.45 17.49 2.18
C ILE A 87 -7.40 17.74 3.68
N GLY A 88 -8.43 18.40 4.22
CA GLY A 88 -8.66 18.50 5.65
C GLY A 88 -10.01 17.93 6.02
N ILE A 89 -10.04 17.09 7.05
CA ILE A 89 -11.28 16.49 7.56
C ILE A 89 -11.42 16.92 9.02
N ASN A 90 -12.54 17.54 9.36
CA ASN A 90 -12.80 18.11 10.70
C ASN A 90 -11.74 19.13 11.16
N THR A 91 -11.16 19.89 10.23
CA THR A 91 -10.21 20.98 10.51
C THR A 91 -10.68 22.29 9.89
N GLY A 92 -10.45 23.41 10.57
CA GLY A 92 -10.87 24.74 10.12
C GLY A 92 -10.09 25.27 8.94
N ILE A 93 -8.80 24.92 8.81
CA ILE A 93 -7.95 25.31 7.68
C ILE A 93 -7.07 24.12 7.29
N PRO A 94 -7.23 23.55 6.08
CA PRO A 94 -6.36 22.50 5.56
C PRO A 94 -5.10 23.13 4.95
N ALA A 95 -4.36 23.93 5.71
CA ALA A 95 -3.12 24.54 5.24
C ALA A 95 -2.07 24.45 6.36
N PRO A 96 -0.88 23.89 6.08
CA PRO A 96 0.24 24.00 7.01
C PRO A 96 0.82 25.43 6.97
N VAL A 97 1.69 25.76 7.93
CA VAL A 97 2.29 27.11 8.08
C VAL A 97 2.87 27.67 6.76
N ALA A 98 2.81 28.99 6.58
CA ALA A 98 2.95 29.73 5.31
C ALA A 98 4.21 29.45 4.45
N TYR A 99 5.22 28.75 4.97
CA TYR A 99 6.44 28.39 4.25
C TYR A 99 6.31 27.12 3.39
N LEU A 100 5.13 26.50 3.29
CA LEU A 100 4.92 25.24 2.58
C LEU A 100 4.05 25.43 1.32
N PRO A 101 4.49 25.00 0.12
CA PRO A 101 3.73 25.15 -1.12
C PRO A 101 2.45 24.31 -1.10
N PHE A 102 1.36 24.83 -1.68
CA PHE A 102 0.08 24.12 -1.79
C PHE A 102 0.27 22.79 -2.53
N GLY A 103 -0.16 21.69 -1.90
CA GLY A 103 0.05 20.33 -2.40
C GLY A 103 -0.73 20.08 -3.69
N GLY A 104 -0.06 20.23 -4.84
CA GLY A 104 -0.62 19.90 -6.16
C GLY A 104 -0.86 18.39 -6.35
N MET A 105 -1.57 18.05 -7.43
CA MET A 105 -1.88 16.69 -7.86
C MET A 105 -2.00 16.64 -9.39
N LYS A 106 -1.91 15.47 -10.02
CA LYS A 106 -2.05 15.32 -11.49
C LYS A 106 -1.11 16.23 -12.28
N ALA A 107 0.18 16.19 -11.94
CA ALA A 107 1.25 17.02 -12.51
C ALA A 107 1.11 18.55 -12.30
N SER A 108 0.18 19.02 -11.46
CA SER A 108 0.09 20.45 -11.11
C SER A 108 1.07 20.92 -10.03
N LEU A 109 1.89 20.01 -9.50
CA LEU A 109 2.88 20.34 -8.48
C LEU A 109 4.12 20.97 -9.14
N PHE A 110 4.43 22.22 -8.78
CA PHE A 110 5.65 22.92 -9.20
C PHE A 110 6.84 22.53 -8.30
N ALA A 111 7.06 21.22 -8.12
CA ALA A 111 8.16 20.61 -7.36
C ALA A 111 8.21 19.11 -7.65
N ASP A 112 9.38 18.48 -7.45
CA ASP A 112 9.56 17.03 -7.63
C ASP A 112 8.91 16.20 -6.49
N ILE A 113 8.84 16.77 -5.29
CA ILE A 113 8.30 16.12 -4.10
C ILE A 113 7.31 17.02 -3.37
N LYS A 114 6.39 16.41 -2.62
CA LYS A 114 5.56 17.15 -1.66
C LYS A 114 6.45 17.63 -0.51
N ALA A 115 6.34 18.91 -0.17
CA ALA A 115 7.05 19.47 0.99
C ALA A 115 6.43 19.05 2.34
N GLN A 116 5.35 18.26 2.31
CA GLN A 116 4.61 17.78 3.49
C GLN A 116 4.77 16.27 3.67
N GLY A 117 4.52 15.79 4.88
CA GLY A 117 4.43 14.36 5.15
C GLY A 117 5.80 13.69 5.31
N LYS A 118 5.92 12.46 4.84
CA LYS A 118 7.13 11.64 5.00
C LYS A 118 8.26 12.16 4.11
N GLU A 119 7.90 12.82 3.02
CA GLU A 119 8.76 13.41 2.01
C GLU A 119 9.60 14.57 2.60
N ALA A 120 9.02 15.38 3.48
CA ALA A 120 9.74 16.42 4.19
C ALA A 120 10.84 15.84 5.10
N VAL A 121 10.51 14.77 5.83
CA VAL A 121 11.48 14.07 6.69
C VAL A 121 12.59 13.49 5.83
N ASN A 122 12.24 12.74 4.77
CA ASN A 122 13.20 12.15 3.84
C ASN A 122 14.09 13.18 3.14
N PHE A 123 13.63 14.41 2.91
CA PHE A 123 14.46 15.48 2.35
C PHE A 123 15.54 15.93 3.34
N PHE A 124 15.20 16.07 4.63
CA PHE A 124 16.14 16.49 5.67
C PHE A 124 16.93 15.34 6.29
N THR A 125 16.54 14.09 6.06
CA THR A 125 17.20 12.90 6.60
C THR A 125 17.66 11.96 5.49
N GLU A 126 18.93 11.61 5.47
CA GLU A 126 19.48 10.67 4.50
C GLU A 126 19.28 9.22 4.97
N ALA A 127 18.74 8.34 4.12
CA ALA A 127 18.66 6.92 4.39
C ALA A 127 20.04 6.28 4.18
N ARG A 128 20.82 6.15 5.26
CA ARG A 128 22.16 5.54 5.22
C ARG A 128 22.09 4.06 5.58
N ILE A 129 22.60 3.20 4.70
CA ILE A 129 22.85 1.78 5.02
C ILE A 129 24.25 1.68 5.62
N VAL A 130 24.34 1.12 6.82
CA VAL A 130 25.61 0.85 7.52
C VAL A 130 25.75 -0.66 7.67
N THR A 131 26.82 -1.21 7.08
CA THR A 131 27.19 -2.62 7.25
C THR A 131 28.46 -2.68 8.09
N GLU A 132 28.34 -3.14 9.33
CA GLU A 132 29.45 -3.30 10.26
C GLU A 132 29.71 -4.78 10.54
N ARG A 133 30.99 -5.16 10.62
CA ARG A 133 31.43 -6.49 11.01
C ARG A 133 32.44 -6.36 12.14
N TYR A 134 32.08 -6.81 13.34
CA TYR A 134 33.00 -6.91 14.46
C TYR A 134 33.79 -8.21 14.39
N ARG A 135 35.08 -8.18 14.77
CA ARG A 135 35.87 -9.38 15.06
C ARG A 135 35.72 -9.70 16.55
N GLU A 136 35.62 -10.98 16.89
CA GLU A 136 35.68 -11.41 18.28
C GLU A 136 37.08 -11.11 18.86
N GLU A 137 37.10 -10.52 20.06
CA GLU A 137 38.34 -10.29 20.81
C GLU A 137 38.94 -11.64 21.22
N SER A 138 40.26 -11.77 21.00
CA SER A 138 41.03 -13.02 21.11
C SER A 138 41.27 -13.45 22.55
#